data_AF-A0AAF0K973-F1
#
_entry.id   AF-A0AAF0K973-F1
#
_cell.length_a   1.000
_cell.length_b   1.000
_cell.length_c   1.000
_cell.angle_alpha   90.00
_cell.angle_beta   90.00
_cell.angle_gamma   90.00
#
_symmetry.space_group_name_H-M   'P 1'
#
loop_
_entity.id
_entity.type
_entity.pdbx_description
1 polymer ?
#
loop_
_entity_poly.entity_id
_entity_poly.type
_entity_poly.pdbx_seq_one_letter_code
_entity_poly.pdbx_strand_id
1 'polypeptide(L)'
;MCNNCVIENVKKNMLSRRLLFKGAAAGLTAMTASSLASPALAQSPRQVVDLTHTYDSAFPTFDGKPGIEYEWAAQIAKDGYQLHKLTIYEHTGTHIDAPFHFSADGASVDQLEPQKLVAPLVIVDITDRAKEDAIPPLKPKTSSAGYPRMATSRQVQSWLYAPAGQPK
;
A
#
# COMPACT_ATOMS: atom_id res chain seq x y z
N MET A 1 -6.56 18.67 -15.38
CA MET A 1 -7.00 19.96 -14.77
C MET A 1 -7.71 19.64 -13.48
N CYS A 2 -7.34 20.26 -12.36
CA CYS A 2 -8.07 20.07 -11.10
C CYS A 2 -9.52 20.55 -11.27
N ASN A 3 -10.50 19.68 -10.99
CA ASN A 3 -11.91 20.04 -11.10
C ASN A 3 -12.21 21.21 -10.14
N ASN A 4 -12.83 22.28 -10.64
CA ASN A 4 -13.13 23.49 -9.87
C ASN A 4 -13.87 23.18 -8.56
N CYS A 5 -14.75 22.17 -8.56
CA CYS A 5 -15.47 21.73 -7.36
C CYS A 5 -14.53 21.21 -6.25
N VAL A 6 -13.44 20.54 -6.62
CA VAL A 6 -12.45 20.03 -5.65
C VAL A 6 -11.67 21.18 -5.04
N ILE A 7 -11.25 22.15 -5.86
CA ILE A 7 -10.53 23.35 -5.40
C ILE A 7 -11.39 24.15 -4.41
N GLU A 8 -12.65 24.43 -4.77
CA GLU A 8 -13.56 25.20 -3.93
C GLU A 8 -13.95 24.46 -2.64
N ASN A 9 -14.10 23.12 -2.70
CA ASN A 9 -14.34 22.31 -1.50
C ASN A 9 -13.14 22.32 -0.54
N VAL A 10 -11.91 22.20 -1.07
CA VAL A 10 -10.69 22.28 -0.25
C VAL A 10 -10.56 23.66 0.39
N LYS A 11 -10.74 24.75 -0.37
CA LYS A 11 -10.71 26.12 0.17
C LYS A 11 -11.75 26.33 1.27
N LYS A 12 -13.00 25.89 1.05
CA LYS A 12 -14.08 25.98 2.05
C LYS A 12 -13.76 25.17 3.32
N ASN A 13 -13.22 23.96 3.18
CA ASN A 13 -12.90 23.09 4.32
C ASN A 13 -11.64 23.53 5.08
N MET A 14 -10.66 24.12 4.41
CA MET A 14 -9.49 24.74 5.08
C MET A 14 -9.91 25.91 5.98
N LEU A 15 -10.97 26.64 5.62
CA LEU A 15 -11.56 27.70 6.44
C LEU A 15 -12.47 27.15 7.56
N SER A 16 -13.13 26.00 7.34
CA SER A 16 -14.01 25.31 8.30
C SER A 16 -13.25 24.64 9.46
N ARG A 17 -11.97 24.30 9.29
CA ARG A 17 -11.12 23.70 10.34
C ARG A 17 -10.91 24.57 11.58
N ARG A 18 -11.34 25.85 11.56
CA ARG A 18 -11.38 26.72 12.75
C ARG A 18 -12.62 26.52 13.64
N LEU A 19 -13.59 25.69 13.27
CA LEU A 19 -14.85 25.52 14.02
C LEU A 19 -15.35 24.06 14.03
N LEU A 20 -14.66 23.15 14.74
CA LEU A 20 -15.19 21.81 15.00
C LEU A 20 -14.98 21.41 16.48
N PHE A 21 -15.74 22.05 17.37
CA PHE A 21 -16.22 21.45 18.62
C PHE A 21 -17.71 21.76 18.74
N LYS A 22 -18.55 20.74 18.52
CA LYS A 22 -20.01 20.58 18.79
C LYS A 22 -20.45 19.43 17.86
N GLY A 23 -21.02 18.31 18.27
CA GLY A 23 -21.59 17.83 19.52
C GLY A 23 -22.05 16.38 19.28
N ALA A 24 -22.45 15.69 20.34
CA ALA A 24 -22.50 14.24 20.48
C ALA A 24 -23.82 13.55 20.05
N ALA A 25 -23.69 12.22 19.83
CA ALA A 25 -24.53 11.09 20.26
C ALA A 25 -26.03 10.97 19.94
N ALA A 26 -26.39 9.82 19.33
CA ALA A 26 -27.53 8.93 19.60
C ALA A 26 -27.44 7.75 18.59
N GLY A 27 -27.74 6.47 18.84
CA GLY A 27 -28.18 5.63 19.96
C GLY A 27 -28.20 4.18 19.41
N LEU A 28 -27.92 3.16 20.22
CA LEU A 28 -27.71 1.76 19.76
C LEU A 28 -28.92 0.86 20.10
N THR A 29 -29.48 0.15 19.12
CA THR A 29 -30.38 -1.01 19.33
C THR A 29 -29.67 -2.28 18.88
N ALA A 30 -29.66 -3.31 19.73
CA ALA A 30 -28.99 -4.59 19.46
C ALA A 30 -29.98 -5.61 18.91
N MET A 31 -29.68 -6.19 17.74
CA MET A 31 -30.35 -7.40 17.23
C MET A 31 -29.36 -8.57 17.24
N THR A 32 -29.73 -9.69 17.86
CA THR A 32 -28.93 -10.91 17.89
C THR A 32 -29.20 -11.76 16.65
N ALA A 33 -28.32 -11.67 15.65
CA ALA A 33 -28.30 -12.56 14.50
C ALA A 33 -27.34 -13.73 14.75
N SER A 34 -27.83 -14.95 14.56
CA SER A 34 -27.06 -16.20 14.67
C SER A 34 -25.90 -16.23 13.67
N SER A 35 -24.69 -16.43 14.18
CA SER A 35 -23.43 -16.44 13.44
C SER A 35 -23.27 -17.72 12.60
N LEU A 36 -23.68 -17.68 11.34
CA LEU A 36 -23.04 -18.47 10.29
C LEU A 36 -21.84 -17.66 9.79
N ALA A 37 -20.65 -18.26 9.73
CA ALA A 37 -19.46 -17.57 9.26
C ALA A 37 -19.68 -17.14 7.79
N SER A 38 -19.85 -15.83 7.57
CA SER A 38 -19.92 -15.28 6.22
C SER A 38 -18.63 -15.61 5.47
N PRO A 39 -18.70 -15.97 4.18
CA PRO A 39 -17.51 -16.16 3.36
C PRO A 39 -16.61 -14.92 3.49
N ALA A 40 -15.29 -15.08 3.45
CA ALA A 40 -14.35 -14.03 3.84
C ALA A 40 -14.52 -12.70 3.06
N LEU A 41 -15.05 -12.75 1.84
CA LEU A 41 -15.41 -11.56 1.04
C LEU A 41 -16.73 -10.89 1.45
N ALA A 42 -17.59 -11.58 2.19
CA ALA A 42 -18.86 -11.07 2.72
C ALA A 42 -18.74 -10.55 4.17
N GLN A 43 -17.54 -10.59 4.76
CA GLN A 43 -17.28 -9.94 6.04
C GLN A 43 -16.96 -8.46 5.80
N SER A 44 -17.73 -7.57 6.42
CA SER A 44 -17.40 -6.15 6.39
C SER A 44 -16.07 -5.91 7.15
N PRO A 45 -15.11 -5.16 6.57
CA PRO A 45 -13.86 -4.87 7.25
C PRO A 45 -14.13 -4.13 8.55
N ARG A 46 -13.65 -4.70 9.67
CA ARG A 46 -13.84 -4.12 11.01
C ARG A 46 -12.92 -2.93 11.27
N GLN A 47 -11.80 -2.89 10.56
CA GLN A 47 -10.78 -1.85 10.64
C GLN A 47 -10.03 -1.77 9.31
N VAL A 48 -9.59 -0.56 8.94
CA VAL A 48 -8.67 -0.32 7.84
C VAL A 48 -7.30 0.00 8.43
N VAL A 49 -6.27 -0.70 7.97
CA VAL A 49 -4.87 -0.49 8.37
C VAL A 49 -4.06 -0.25 7.10
N ASP A 50 -3.23 0.79 7.11
CA ASP A 50 -2.30 1.06 6.02
C ASP A 50 -1.05 0.17 6.16
N LEU A 51 -0.75 -0.59 5.11
CA LEU A 51 0.43 -1.46 5.01
C LEU A 51 1.48 -0.91 4.02
N THR A 52 1.30 0.34 3.58
CA THR A 52 2.18 1.03 2.66
C THR A 52 3.36 1.62 3.43
N HIS A 53 4.56 1.55 2.85
CA HIS A 53 5.70 2.26 3.42
C HIS A 53 5.64 3.74 3.06
N THR A 54 6.01 4.60 4.01
CA THR A 54 6.31 6.00 3.67
C THR A 54 7.45 6.01 2.67
N TYR A 55 7.25 6.78 1.60
CA TYR A 55 8.13 6.74 0.45
C TYR A 55 8.73 8.13 0.19
N ASP A 56 10.06 8.18 0.25
CA ASP A 56 10.87 9.37 0.00
C ASP A 56 12.22 8.96 -0.62
N SER A 57 13.07 9.94 -0.90
CA SER A 57 14.37 9.71 -1.55
C SER A 57 15.40 8.96 -0.68
N ALA A 58 15.14 8.84 0.63
CA ALA A 58 15.96 8.05 1.56
C ALA A 58 15.44 6.62 1.73
N PHE A 59 14.32 6.26 1.08
CA PHE A 59 13.78 4.91 1.13
C PHE A 59 14.83 3.89 0.63
N PRO A 60 15.06 2.79 1.36
CA PRO A 60 16.05 1.79 0.97
C PRO A 60 15.64 1.10 -0.33
N THR A 61 16.52 1.11 -1.32
CA THR A 61 16.32 0.45 -2.61
C THR A 61 17.33 -0.68 -2.82
N PHE A 62 17.04 -1.54 -3.79
CA PHE A 62 17.89 -2.69 -4.10
C PHE A 62 19.31 -2.32 -4.52
N ASP A 63 19.47 -1.27 -5.34
CA ASP A 63 20.77 -0.81 -5.85
C ASP A 63 21.36 0.35 -5.05
N GLY A 64 20.69 0.75 -3.96
CA GLY A 64 21.10 1.85 -3.09
C GLY A 64 20.89 3.25 -3.68
N LYS A 65 20.29 3.39 -4.87
CA LYS A 65 19.97 4.69 -5.47
C LYS A 65 18.59 5.17 -5.03
N PRO A 66 18.31 6.48 -5.03
CA PRO A 66 16.97 6.98 -4.73
C PRO A 66 15.90 6.34 -5.64
N GLY A 67 14.86 5.76 -5.04
CA GLY A 67 13.74 5.20 -5.80
C GLY A 67 12.83 6.29 -6.39
N ILE A 68 12.75 7.43 -5.71
CA ILE A 68 11.94 8.59 -6.07
C ILE A 68 12.74 9.88 -5.95
N GLU A 69 12.56 10.74 -6.94
CA GLU A 69 13.02 12.12 -6.95
C GLU A 69 11.84 13.05 -7.22
N TYR A 70 11.83 14.21 -6.57
CA TYR A 70 10.77 15.20 -6.73
C TYR A 70 11.33 16.61 -6.81
N GLU A 71 10.82 17.38 -7.76
CA GLU A 71 11.19 18.78 -8.00
C GLU A 71 9.95 19.67 -7.94
N TRP A 72 10.07 20.87 -7.36
CA TRP A 72 8.96 21.82 -7.33
C TRP A 72 8.67 22.33 -8.73
N ALA A 73 7.48 22.00 -9.25
CA ALA A 73 6.97 22.52 -10.52
C ALA A 73 6.08 23.75 -10.33
N ALA A 74 5.38 23.85 -9.18
CA ALA A 74 4.60 25.03 -8.80
C ALA A 74 4.55 25.17 -7.27
N GLN A 75 4.48 26.42 -6.79
CA GLN A 75 4.38 26.73 -5.35
C GLN A 75 3.22 27.69 -5.08
N ILE A 76 2.48 27.48 -3.98
CA ILE A 76 1.26 28.25 -3.66
C ILE A 76 1.50 29.75 -3.70
N ALA A 77 2.63 30.23 -3.16
CA ALA A 77 2.92 31.66 -3.06
C ALA A 77 3.00 32.36 -4.43
N LYS A 78 3.44 31.64 -5.47
CA LYS A 78 3.64 32.17 -6.82
C LYS A 78 2.49 31.81 -7.76
N ASP A 79 2.03 30.56 -7.68
CA ASP A 79 1.18 29.95 -8.70
C ASP A 79 -0.25 29.67 -8.19
N GLY A 80 -0.50 29.83 -6.88
CA GLY A 80 -1.81 29.56 -6.26
C GLY A 80 -2.10 28.08 -5.99
N TYR A 81 -1.17 27.17 -6.31
CA TYR A 81 -1.23 25.73 -6.03
C TYR A 81 0.17 25.15 -5.85
N GLN A 82 0.26 23.95 -5.27
CA GLN A 82 1.51 23.19 -5.13
C GLN A 82 1.52 22.04 -6.13
N LEU A 83 2.67 21.84 -6.78
CA LEU A 83 2.89 20.71 -7.69
C LEU A 83 4.35 20.28 -7.64
N HIS A 84 4.57 18.97 -7.55
CA HIS A 84 5.85 18.35 -7.81
C HIS A 84 5.82 17.62 -9.16
N LYS A 85 6.94 17.67 -9.90
CA LYS A 85 7.25 16.66 -10.90
C LYS A 85 7.99 15.52 -10.20
N LEU A 86 7.54 14.29 -10.46
CA LEU A 86 8.07 13.08 -9.84
C LEU A 86 8.79 12.24 -10.89
N THR A 87 9.93 11.68 -10.51
CA THR A 87 10.65 10.62 -11.24
C THR A 87 10.73 9.42 -10.31
N ILE A 88 10.26 8.25 -10.76
CA ILE A 88 10.08 7.06 -9.91
C ILE A 88 10.57 5.82 -10.65
N TYR A 89 11.30 4.94 -9.94
CA TYR A 89 11.52 3.55 -10.32
C TYR A 89 10.40 2.68 -9.73
N GLU A 90 9.60 2.02 -10.59
CA GLU A 90 8.33 1.39 -10.17
C GLU A 90 8.46 0.26 -9.13
N HIS A 91 9.60 -0.42 -9.08
CA HIS A 91 9.88 -1.53 -8.15
C HIS A 91 10.49 -1.05 -6.82
N THR A 92 9.91 0.00 -6.23
CA THR A 92 10.39 0.57 -4.96
C THR A 92 9.21 0.90 -4.05
N GLY A 93 9.44 0.84 -2.73
CA GLY A 93 8.34 0.93 -1.76
C GLY A 93 7.37 -0.25 -1.83
N THR A 94 6.15 -0.06 -1.34
CA THR A 94 5.06 -1.04 -1.48
C THR A 94 4.47 -0.94 -2.89
N HIS A 95 4.66 -1.96 -3.72
CA HIS A 95 4.27 -1.96 -5.14
C HIS A 95 3.68 -3.32 -5.59
N ILE A 96 3.27 -3.38 -6.86
CA ILE A 96 2.86 -4.62 -7.54
C ILE A 96 3.66 -4.77 -8.83
N ASP A 97 4.00 -6.01 -9.17
CA ASP A 97 4.65 -6.33 -10.45
C ASP A 97 3.61 -6.89 -11.42
N ALA A 98 3.62 -6.37 -12.64
CA ALA A 98 2.88 -6.95 -13.75
C ALA A 98 3.73 -8.03 -14.44
N PRO A 99 3.12 -9.03 -15.12
CA PRO A 99 3.85 -10.01 -15.91
C PRO A 99 4.85 -9.41 -16.89
N PHE A 100 4.54 -8.22 -17.42
CA PHE A 100 5.44 -7.46 -18.30
C PHE A 100 6.83 -7.20 -17.70
N HIS A 101 6.97 -7.18 -16.37
CA HIS A 101 8.26 -7.04 -15.70
C HIS A 101 9.25 -8.16 -16.06
N PHE A 102 8.76 -9.36 -16.36
CA PHE A 102 9.59 -10.54 -16.65
C PHE A 102 9.38 -11.13 -18.05
N SER A 103 8.35 -10.69 -18.78
CA SER A 103 8.02 -11.21 -20.11
C SER A 103 7.61 -10.09 -21.05
N ALA A 104 8.25 -9.99 -22.21
CA ALA A 104 7.97 -8.93 -23.18
C ALA A 104 6.54 -8.98 -23.77
N ASP A 105 5.90 -10.15 -23.74
CA ASP A 105 4.50 -10.39 -24.12
C ASP A 105 3.55 -10.45 -22.91
N GLY A 106 4.08 -10.22 -21.70
CA GLY A 106 3.31 -10.23 -20.46
C GLY A 106 2.35 -9.04 -20.39
N ALA A 107 1.25 -9.25 -19.67
CA ALA A 107 0.28 -8.18 -19.42
C ALA A 107 0.93 -7.01 -18.66
N SER A 108 0.64 -5.77 -19.08
CA SER A 108 1.03 -4.54 -18.37
C SER A 108 0.10 -4.26 -17.17
N VAL A 109 0.49 -3.34 -16.29
CA VAL A 109 -0.26 -3.03 -15.06
C VAL A 109 -1.72 -2.61 -15.37
N ASP A 110 -1.95 -1.84 -16.42
CA ASP A 110 -3.29 -1.38 -16.84
C ASP A 110 -4.18 -2.50 -17.40
N GLN A 111 -3.60 -3.64 -17.74
CA GLN A 111 -4.30 -4.84 -18.23
C GLN A 111 -4.67 -5.81 -17.09
N LEU A 112 -4.27 -5.52 -15.85
CA LEU A 112 -4.65 -6.33 -14.69
C LEU A 112 -6.10 -6.05 -14.28
N GLU A 113 -6.91 -7.11 -14.23
CA GLU A 113 -8.30 -7.03 -13.75
C GLU A 113 -8.36 -6.48 -12.29
N PRO A 114 -9.00 -5.33 -12.02
CA PRO A 114 -8.99 -4.71 -10.70
C PRO A 114 -9.55 -5.60 -9.58
N GLN A 115 -10.50 -6.49 -9.89
CA GLN A 115 -11.08 -7.44 -8.93
C GLN A 115 -10.03 -8.45 -8.44
N LYS A 116 -8.94 -8.65 -9.18
CA LYS A 116 -7.81 -9.48 -8.74
C LYS A 116 -6.90 -8.74 -7.75
N LEU A 117 -7.03 -7.43 -7.57
CA LEU A 117 -6.23 -6.66 -6.60
C LEU A 117 -6.88 -6.59 -5.22
N VAL A 118 -8.14 -7.05 -5.11
CA VAL A 118 -8.88 -7.12 -3.84
C VAL A 118 -9.11 -8.59 -3.48
N ALA A 119 -8.67 -9.00 -2.30
CA ALA A 119 -8.79 -10.39 -1.85
C ALA A 119 -8.84 -10.47 -0.33
N PRO A 120 -9.41 -11.55 0.24
CA PRO A 120 -9.17 -11.89 1.64
C PRO A 120 -7.67 -12.06 1.87
N LEU A 121 -7.19 -11.51 2.97
CA LEU A 121 -5.81 -11.57 3.39
C LEU A 121 -5.70 -12.40 4.67
N VAL A 122 -4.63 -13.18 4.79
CA VAL A 122 -4.19 -13.74 6.07
C VAL A 122 -2.87 -13.09 6.48
N ILE A 123 -2.76 -12.75 7.76
CA ILE A 123 -1.50 -12.27 8.35
C ILE A 123 -0.79 -13.48 8.95
N VAL A 124 0.42 -13.74 8.47
CA VAL A 124 1.30 -14.77 9.02
C VAL A 124 2.43 -14.07 9.75
N ASP A 125 2.51 -14.25 11.08
CA ASP A 125 3.61 -13.72 11.88
C ASP A 125 4.81 -14.67 11.81
N ILE A 126 5.92 -14.17 11.28
CA ILE A 126 7.20 -14.88 11.16
C ILE A 126 8.32 -14.14 11.89
N THR A 127 7.98 -13.30 12.87
CA THR A 127 8.92 -12.40 13.55
C THR A 127 10.11 -13.10 14.15
N ASP A 128 9.91 -14.24 14.82
CA ASP A 128 11.02 -14.96 15.45
C ASP A 128 11.89 -15.68 14.42
N ARG A 129 11.27 -16.33 13.43
CA ARG A 129 12.00 -17.00 12.36
C ARG A 129 12.86 -16.05 11.52
N ALA A 130 12.40 -14.82 11.32
CA ALA A 130 13.15 -13.80 10.59
C ALA A 130 14.41 -13.31 11.32
N LYS A 131 14.60 -13.65 12.60
CA LYS A 131 15.83 -13.33 13.35
C LYS A 131 16.96 -14.33 13.10
N GLU A 132 16.60 -15.56 12.75
CA GLU A 132 17.53 -16.70 12.69
C GLU A 132 18.09 -16.92 11.29
N ASP A 133 17.35 -16.55 10.24
CA ASP A 133 17.76 -16.68 8.83
C ASP A 133 17.26 -15.50 7.99
N ALA A 134 18.05 -15.11 6.97
CA ALA A 134 17.52 -14.38 5.83
C ALA A 134 16.46 -15.25 5.15
N ILE A 135 15.20 -14.80 5.12
CA ILE A 135 14.00 -15.58 4.80
C ILE A 135 14.25 -16.51 3.60
N PRO A 136 14.39 -17.84 3.80
CA PRO A 136 14.44 -18.77 2.68
C PRO A 136 13.09 -18.72 1.96
N PRO A 137 13.04 -18.84 0.62
CA PRO A 137 11.80 -18.77 -0.13
C PRO A 137 10.77 -19.74 0.46
N LEU A 138 9.59 -19.22 0.79
CA LEU A 138 8.47 -20.03 1.28
C LEU A 138 8.13 -21.04 0.18
N LYS A 139 8.58 -22.29 0.34
CA LYS A 139 8.21 -23.37 -0.57
C LYS A 139 6.70 -23.58 -0.45
N PRO A 140 5.93 -23.45 -1.55
CA PRO A 140 4.51 -23.72 -1.49
C PRO A 140 4.28 -25.18 -1.06
N LYS A 141 3.54 -25.39 0.04
CA LYS A 141 2.91 -26.69 0.28
C LYS A 141 1.72 -26.76 -0.67
N THR A 142 1.80 -27.61 -1.68
CA THR A 142 0.66 -27.94 -2.54
C THR A 142 -0.42 -28.62 -1.70
N SER A 143 -1.45 -27.87 -1.30
CA SER A 143 -2.76 -28.42 -0.98
C SER A 143 -3.73 -28.01 -2.10
N SER A 144 -4.51 -28.96 -2.60
CA SER A 144 -5.45 -28.85 -3.73
C SER A 144 -6.63 -27.88 -3.55
N ALA A 145 -6.56 -26.97 -2.56
CA ALA A 145 -7.52 -25.90 -2.36
C ALA A 145 -6.85 -24.57 -2.71
N GLY A 146 -7.47 -23.79 -3.60
CA GLY A 146 -6.92 -22.57 -4.18
C GLY A 146 -6.18 -21.67 -3.17
N TYR A 147 -5.01 -21.17 -3.58
CA TYR A 147 -4.14 -20.35 -2.75
C TYR A 147 -4.89 -19.17 -2.12
N PRO A 148 -4.91 -19.02 -0.79
CA PRO A 148 -5.10 -17.70 -0.22
C PRO A 148 -3.89 -16.85 -0.63
N ARG A 149 -4.14 -15.65 -1.14
CA ARG A 149 -3.09 -14.68 -1.41
C ARG A 149 -2.45 -14.30 -0.07
N MET A 150 -1.20 -14.69 0.12
CA MET A 150 -0.44 -14.48 1.35
C MET A 150 0.17 -13.08 1.31
N ALA A 151 -0.13 -12.25 2.30
CA ALA A 151 0.74 -11.14 2.64
C ALA A 151 1.54 -11.56 3.86
N THR A 152 2.86 -11.67 3.70
CA THR A 152 3.73 -11.82 4.87
C THR A 152 3.99 -10.42 5.40
N SER A 153 3.77 -10.20 6.70
CA SER A 153 3.95 -8.90 7.35
C SER A 153 5.41 -8.42 7.36
N ARG A 154 6.35 -9.24 6.89
CA ARG A 154 7.80 -8.97 6.87
C ARG A 154 8.49 -9.09 5.51
N GLN A 155 7.80 -9.43 4.40
CA GLN A 155 8.47 -9.36 3.08
C GLN A 155 8.90 -7.95 2.69
N VAL A 156 8.38 -6.93 3.37
CA VAL A 156 8.83 -5.55 3.14
C VAL A 156 10.08 -5.18 3.94
N GLN A 157 10.59 -6.05 4.81
CA GLN A 157 11.72 -5.70 5.71
C GLN A 157 12.95 -6.60 5.59
N SER A 158 12.89 -7.74 4.91
CA SER A 158 14.04 -8.68 4.86
C SER A 158 15.08 -8.38 3.79
N TRP A 159 14.93 -7.34 2.98
CA TRP A 159 15.96 -6.93 2.00
C TRP A 159 17.02 -5.98 2.60
N LEU A 160 16.88 -5.62 3.88
CA LEU A 160 17.78 -4.71 4.60
C LEU A 160 19.08 -5.35 5.14
N TYR A 161 19.37 -6.61 4.80
CA TYR A 161 20.61 -7.29 5.20
C TYR A 161 21.26 -8.03 4.03
N ALA A 162 21.65 -7.30 2.99
CA ALA A 162 22.81 -7.70 2.18
C ALA A 162 24.01 -6.92 2.73
N PRO A 163 24.96 -7.56 3.44
CA PRO A 163 26.17 -6.88 3.86
C PRO A 163 26.92 -6.40 2.61
N ALA A 164 27.18 -5.10 2.57
CA ALA A 164 28.01 -4.47 1.55
C ALA A 164 29.37 -5.18 1.50
N GLY A 165 29.65 -5.85 0.38
CA GLY A 165 30.97 -6.37 0.07
C GLY A 165 30.98 -7.82 -0.36
N GLN A 166 30.69 -8.09 -1.64
CA GLN A 166 31.46 -9.07 -2.42
C GLN A 166 31.75 -8.50 -3.81
N PRO A 167 32.99 -8.64 -4.33
CA PRO A 167 33.40 -8.05 -5.60
C PRO A 167 32.81 -8.78 -6.81
N LYS A 168 32.64 -7.98 -7.86
CA LYS A 168 32.02 -8.19 -9.18
C LYS A 168 31.96 -9.61 -9.73
#